data_AF-A0A8H8MLY5-F1
#
_entry.id   AF-A0A8H8MLY5-F1
#
_cell.length_a   1.000
_cell.length_b   1.000
_cell.length_c   1.000
_cell.angle_alpha   90.00
_cell.angle_beta   90.00
_cell.angle_gamma   90.00
#
_symmetry.space_group_name_H-M   'P 1'
#
loop_
_entity.id
_entity.type
_entity.pdbx_description
1 polymer ?
#
loop_
_entity_poly.entity_id
_entity_poly.type
_entity_poly.pdbx_seq_one_letter_code
_entity_poly.pdbx_strand_id
1 'polypeptide(L)'
;MSRRYIERMSVRVSAGANNLVRLWTRKAGLVDNKAFAANQDLTLAMMDTMLSIVMGDSPSSVDLAYASLANSPVSSHTDKKVIIIPQSDPPSLQKAMRALTRSVEQLNFAPFPAYISKIFIQDLSPTWRKSRRIVSEFIDDRVWEARARENATSRTKHGESLSTDADCVVDMVAQREAREGAEKLDIGEVRDELMTFMT
;
A
#
# COMPACT_ATOMS: atom_id res chain seq x y z
N MET A 1 14.24 -8.80 12.51
CA MET A 1 14.51 -8.08 11.24
C MET A 1 16.00 -7.86 11.08
N SER A 2 16.55 -8.08 9.87
CA SER A 2 17.98 -7.86 9.61
C SER A 2 18.27 -6.37 9.33
N ARG A 3 19.50 -5.93 9.62
CA ARG A 3 19.95 -4.55 9.33
C ARG A 3 19.76 -4.17 7.85
N ARG A 4 20.07 -5.09 6.94
CA ARG A 4 19.92 -4.89 5.48
C ARG A 4 18.46 -4.65 5.08
N TYR A 5 17.52 -5.34 5.71
CA TYR A 5 16.10 -5.13 5.46
C TYR A 5 15.65 -3.73 5.88
N ILE A 6 16.10 -3.27 7.06
CA ILE A 6 15.82 -1.90 7.54
C ILE A 6 16.42 -0.87 6.58
N GLU A 7 17.64 -1.09 6.10
CA GLU A 7 18.28 -0.22 5.10
C GLU A 7 17.45 -0.16 3.80
N ARG A 8 17.01 -1.30 3.24
CA ARG A 8 16.15 -1.32 2.03
C ARG A 8 14.78 -0.67 2.26
N MET A 9 14.17 -0.92 3.42
CA MET A 9 12.91 -0.30 3.80
C MET A 9 13.04 1.22 3.92
N SER A 10 14.14 1.70 4.51
CA SER A 10 14.41 3.14 4.66
C SER A 10 14.50 3.85 3.31
N VAL A 11 15.09 3.19 2.29
CA VAL A 11 15.14 3.72 0.92
C VAL A 11 13.73 3.89 0.37
N ARG A 12 12.84 2.90 0.52
CA ARG A 12 11.44 2.98 0.06
C ARG A 12 10.65 4.07 0.80
N VAL A 13 10.85 4.21 2.10
CA VAL A 13 10.24 5.30 2.90
C VAL A 13 10.72 6.66 2.42
N SER A 14 12.03 6.81 2.19
CA SER A 14 12.60 8.06 1.70
C SER A 14 12.09 8.42 0.30
N ALA A 15 11.93 7.43 -0.59
CA ALA A 15 11.35 7.62 -1.91
C ALA A 15 9.88 8.08 -1.82
N GLY A 16 9.08 7.45 -0.96
CA GLY A 16 7.69 7.86 -0.70
C GLY A 16 7.59 9.29 -0.17
N ALA A 17 8.44 9.66 0.79
CA ALA A 17 8.50 11.03 1.33
C ALA A 17 8.92 12.06 0.26
N ASN A 18 9.93 11.73 -0.56
CA ASN A 18 10.36 12.59 -1.65
C ASN A 18 9.27 12.80 -2.71
N ASN A 19 8.50 11.75 -3.03
CA ASN A 19 7.36 11.87 -3.94
C ASN A 19 6.26 12.78 -3.37
N LEU A 20 6.00 12.70 -2.06
CA LEU A 20 5.05 13.60 -1.38
C LEU A 20 5.53 15.06 -1.39
N VAL A 21 6.80 15.30 -1.09
CA VAL A 21 7.40 16.64 -1.16
C VAL A 21 7.28 17.20 -2.58
N ARG A 22 7.59 16.41 -3.61
CA ARG A 22 7.44 16.80 -5.01
C ARG A 22 6.01 17.19 -5.35
N LEU A 23 5.02 16.42 -4.88
CA LEU A 23 3.60 16.73 -5.05
C LEU A 23 3.23 18.05 -4.37
N TRP A 24 3.65 18.26 -3.12
CA TRP A 24 3.36 19.48 -2.37
C TRP A 24 4.05 20.72 -2.92
N THR A 25 5.31 20.62 -3.38
CA THR A 25 5.98 21.73 -4.06
C THR A 25 5.20 22.17 -5.29
N ARG A 26 4.66 21.21 -6.05
CA ARG A 26 3.82 21.52 -7.22
C ARG A 26 2.50 22.17 -6.82
N LYS A 27 1.83 21.66 -5.78
CA LYS A 27 0.58 22.24 -5.26
C LYS A 27 0.79 23.65 -4.71
N ALA A 28 1.87 23.89 -3.98
CA ALA A 28 2.22 25.21 -3.46
C ALA A 28 2.38 26.23 -4.61
N GLY A 29 3.04 25.84 -5.70
CA GLY A 29 3.15 26.68 -6.90
C GLY A 29 1.82 27.00 -7.60
N LEU A 30 0.77 26.21 -7.38
CA LEU A 30 -0.57 26.43 -7.96
C LEU A 30 -1.50 27.26 -7.07
N VAL A 31 -1.26 27.22 -5.76
CA VAL A 31 -2.17 27.78 -4.74
C VAL A 31 -1.68 29.13 -4.21
N ASP A 32 -0.44 29.52 -4.55
CA ASP A 32 0.19 30.78 -4.13
C ASP A 32 0.06 30.98 -2.60
N ASN A 33 -0.44 32.13 -2.14
CA ASN A 33 -0.60 32.45 -0.71
C ASN A 33 -1.81 31.80 -0.02
N LYS A 34 -2.45 30.80 -0.62
CA LYS A 34 -3.61 30.11 -0.02
C LYS A 34 -3.21 28.75 0.56
N ALA A 35 -4.03 28.24 1.49
CA ALA A 35 -3.83 26.91 2.03
C ALA A 35 -4.41 25.84 1.10
N PHE A 36 -3.85 24.63 1.12
CA PHE A 36 -4.39 23.46 0.42
C PHE A 36 -4.56 22.28 1.38
N ALA A 37 -5.44 21.34 1.03
CA ALA A 37 -5.68 20.15 1.83
C ALA A 37 -4.58 19.10 1.59
N ALA A 38 -3.80 18.78 2.63
CA ALA A 38 -2.69 17.82 2.58
C ALA A 38 -3.06 16.39 3.05
N ASN A 39 -4.19 16.22 3.75
CA ASN A 39 -4.54 14.95 4.40
C ASN A 39 -4.66 13.80 3.39
N GLN A 40 -5.33 14.04 2.26
CA GLN A 40 -5.48 13.02 1.21
C GLN A 40 -4.13 12.64 0.58
N ASP A 41 -3.24 13.61 0.36
CA ASP A 41 -1.91 13.35 -0.20
C ASP A 41 -1.07 12.49 0.72
N LEU A 42 -1.16 12.75 2.03
CA LEU A 42 -0.51 11.95 3.05
C LEU A 42 -1.02 10.51 3.03
N THR A 43 -2.34 10.31 2.98
CA THR A 43 -2.93 8.96 2.88
C THR A 43 -2.48 8.24 1.60
N LEU A 44 -2.43 8.93 0.46
CA LEU A 44 -1.99 8.36 -0.80
C LEU A 44 -0.52 7.91 -0.73
N ALA A 45 0.35 8.79 -0.24
CA ALA A 45 1.78 8.51 -0.11
C ALA A 45 2.07 7.40 0.91
N MET A 46 1.35 7.37 2.03
CA MET A 46 1.47 6.29 3.03
C MET A 46 1.09 4.93 2.43
N MET A 47 -0.04 4.83 1.73
CA MET A 47 -0.47 3.59 1.08
C MET A 47 0.51 3.12 0.01
N ASP A 48 0.99 4.03 -0.84
CA ASP A 48 1.98 3.72 -1.88
C ASP A 48 3.31 3.23 -1.28
N THR A 49 3.71 3.81 -0.13
CA THR A 49 4.93 3.42 0.59
C THR A 49 4.77 2.06 1.27
N MET A 50 3.64 1.83 1.94
CA MET A 50 3.32 0.53 2.56
C MET A 50 3.32 -0.59 1.52
N LEU A 51 2.63 -0.38 0.39
CA LEU A 51 2.62 -1.36 -0.72
C LEU A 51 4.03 -1.61 -1.26
N SER A 52 4.83 -0.56 -1.44
CA SER A 52 6.22 -0.70 -1.88
C SER A 52 7.06 -1.52 -0.91
N ILE A 53 6.91 -1.32 0.40
CA ILE A 53 7.65 -2.07 1.42
C ILE A 53 7.21 -3.53 1.46
N VAL A 54 5.90 -3.77 1.44
CA VAL A 54 5.32 -5.10 1.61
C VAL A 54 5.51 -5.94 0.35
N MET A 55 5.15 -5.39 -0.81
CA MET A 55 5.05 -6.11 -2.07
C MET A 55 6.23 -5.88 -3.01
N GLY A 56 7.07 -4.88 -2.72
CA GLY A 56 8.18 -4.50 -3.58
C GLY A 56 7.79 -3.56 -4.71
N ASP A 57 6.50 -3.33 -4.92
CA ASP A 57 5.94 -2.51 -6.00
C ASP A 57 4.91 -1.50 -5.45
N SER A 58 4.79 -0.35 -6.10
CA SER A 58 3.89 0.73 -5.71
C SER A 58 2.96 1.08 -6.87
N PRO A 59 1.64 1.25 -6.63
CA PRO A 59 0.70 1.63 -7.68
C PRO A 59 0.91 3.06 -8.21
N SER A 60 1.92 3.78 -7.69
CA SER A 60 2.37 5.09 -8.16
C SER A 60 1.23 6.11 -8.18
N SER A 61 0.35 6.04 -7.18
CA SER A 61 -0.83 6.89 -7.03
C SER A 61 -0.45 8.35 -6.84
N VAL A 62 0.68 8.61 -6.16
CA VAL A 62 1.26 9.96 -6.03
C VAL A 62 1.69 10.52 -7.39
N ASP A 63 2.21 9.69 -8.28
CA ASP A 63 2.63 10.11 -9.62
C ASP A 63 1.44 10.36 -10.55
N LEU A 64 0.39 9.55 -10.42
CA LEU A 64 -0.89 9.81 -11.08
C LEU A 64 -1.52 11.11 -10.59
N ALA A 65 -1.49 11.37 -9.27
CA ALA A 65 -1.94 12.63 -8.71
C ALA A 65 -1.08 13.80 -9.26
N TYR A 66 0.24 13.64 -9.29
CA TYR A 66 1.17 14.62 -9.88
C TYR A 66 0.87 14.91 -11.36
N ALA A 67 0.63 13.88 -12.16
CA ALA A 67 0.29 14.03 -13.58
C ALA A 67 -1.06 14.75 -13.76
N SER A 68 -2.05 14.46 -12.91
CA SER A 68 -3.37 15.10 -12.99
C SER A 68 -3.34 16.60 -12.68
N LEU A 69 -2.39 17.05 -11.84
CA LEU A 69 -2.17 18.47 -11.55
C LEU A 69 -1.74 19.27 -12.79
N ALA A 70 -1.12 18.64 -13.79
CA ALA A 70 -0.75 19.32 -15.03
C ALA A 70 -1.97 19.67 -15.90
N ASN A 71 -3.05 18.90 -15.76
CA ASN A 71 -4.25 19.01 -16.61
C ASN A 71 -5.43 19.71 -15.92
N SER A 72 -5.28 20.09 -14.64
CA SER A 72 -6.39 20.64 -13.86
C SER A 72 -6.44 22.17 -13.99
N PRO A 73 -7.52 22.75 -14.51
CA PRO A 73 -7.72 24.20 -14.44
C PRO A 73 -7.97 24.56 -12.97
N VAL A 74 -6.99 25.20 -12.34
CA VAL A 74 -7.15 25.77 -11.00
C VAL A 74 -8.24 26.83 -11.10
N SER A 75 -9.45 26.48 -10.64
CA SER A 75 -10.56 27.43 -10.61
C SER A 75 -10.29 28.44 -9.51
N SER A 76 -9.59 29.51 -9.86
CA SER A 76 -9.17 30.62 -8.98
C SER A 76 -10.36 31.45 -8.45
N HIS A 77 -11.59 31.12 -8.84
CA HIS A 77 -12.80 31.92 -8.61
C HIS A 77 -13.54 31.65 -7.30
N THR A 78 -12.98 30.87 -6.37
CA THR A 78 -13.62 30.72 -5.05
C THR A 78 -12.89 31.53 -3.99
N ASP A 79 -13.63 32.42 -3.34
CA ASP A 79 -13.21 33.30 -2.23
C ASP A 79 -12.93 32.53 -0.92
N LYS A 80 -12.53 31.25 -1.05
CA LYS A 80 -12.23 30.36 0.06
C LYS A 80 -10.75 30.45 0.41
N LYS A 81 -10.47 30.57 1.71
CA LYS A 81 -9.12 30.56 2.31
C LYS A 81 -8.35 29.25 2.05
N VAL A 82 -9.07 28.18 1.67
CA VAL A 82 -8.51 26.87 1.30
C VAL A 82 -8.95 26.53 -0.12
N ILE A 83 -7.98 26.30 -1.02
CA ILE A 83 -8.25 25.83 -2.38
C ILE A 83 -8.36 24.31 -2.37
N ILE A 84 -9.45 23.79 -2.94
CA ILE A 84 -9.63 22.37 -3.20
C ILE A 84 -9.11 22.10 -4.61
N ILE A 85 -7.96 21.44 -4.71
CA ILE A 85 -7.42 20.99 -5.99
C ILE A 85 -8.14 19.68 -6.38
N PRO A 86 -8.75 19.59 -7.58
CA PRO A 86 -9.32 18.34 -8.07
C PRO A 86 -8.25 17.25 -8.11
N GLN A 87 -8.49 16.13 -7.44
CA GLN A 87 -7.58 14.99 -7.45
C GLN A 87 -8.01 13.99 -8.52
N SER A 88 -7.03 13.31 -9.12
CA SER A 88 -7.29 12.12 -9.94
C SER A 88 -8.02 11.06 -9.12
N ASP A 89 -8.88 10.30 -9.78
CA ASP A 89 -9.42 9.08 -9.20
C ASP A 89 -8.25 8.13 -8.85
N PRO A 90 -8.19 7.62 -7.60
CA PRO A 90 -7.11 6.73 -7.18
C PRO A 90 -7.24 5.36 -7.88
N PRO A 91 -6.13 4.62 -8.06
CA PRO A 91 -6.15 3.26 -8.58
C PRO A 91 -7.15 2.35 -7.83
N SER A 92 -7.69 1.37 -8.54
CA SER A 92 -8.69 0.44 -8.00
C SER A 92 -8.24 -0.25 -6.71
N LEU A 93 -6.96 -0.65 -6.64
CA LEU A 93 -6.33 -1.24 -5.46
C LEU A 93 -6.35 -0.28 -4.26
N GLN A 94 -5.96 0.98 -4.47
CA GLN A 94 -5.92 1.97 -3.40
C GLN A 94 -7.32 2.36 -2.92
N LYS A 95 -8.29 2.42 -3.85
CA LYS A 95 -9.71 2.62 -3.52
C LYS A 95 -10.24 1.46 -2.67
N ALA A 96 -9.88 0.22 -3.01
CA ALA A 96 -10.21 -0.97 -2.24
C ALA A 96 -9.57 -0.92 -0.84
N MET A 97 -8.26 -0.67 -0.74
CA MET A 97 -7.56 -0.55 0.54
C MET A 97 -8.17 0.54 1.44
N ARG A 98 -8.46 1.72 0.90
CA ARG A 98 -9.10 2.81 1.66
C ARG A 98 -10.49 2.42 2.16
N ALA A 99 -11.26 1.68 1.36
CA ALA A 99 -12.56 1.16 1.79
C ALA A 99 -12.39 0.14 2.93
N LEU A 100 -11.33 -0.67 2.91
CA LEU A 100 -11.02 -1.59 3.98
C LEU A 100 -10.60 -0.83 5.26
N THR A 101 -9.56 0.00 5.20
CA THR A 101 -9.08 0.77 6.38
C THR A 101 -10.21 1.54 7.05
N ARG A 102 -11.07 2.21 6.28
CA ARG A 102 -12.24 2.94 6.85
C ARG A 102 -13.22 2.04 7.58
N SER A 103 -13.45 0.83 7.07
CA SER A 103 -14.38 -0.08 7.73
C SER A 103 -13.76 -0.63 9.03
N VAL A 104 -12.43 -0.80 9.09
CA VAL A 104 -11.70 -1.15 10.32
C VAL A 104 -11.71 0.01 11.32
N GLU A 105 -11.47 1.24 10.88
CA GLU A 105 -11.58 2.43 11.72
C GLU A 105 -12.98 2.55 12.35
N GLN A 106 -14.04 2.32 11.56
CA GLN A 106 -15.42 2.31 12.06
C GLN A 106 -15.65 1.23 13.11
N LEU A 107 -14.98 0.08 13.02
CA LEU A 107 -15.07 -0.97 14.03
C LEU A 107 -14.40 -0.59 15.34
N ASN A 108 -13.27 0.13 15.29
CA ASN A 108 -12.54 0.52 16.49
C ASN A 108 -13.36 1.42 17.42
N PHE A 109 -14.29 2.21 16.87
CA PHE A 109 -15.19 3.06 17.64
C PHE A 109 -16.54 2.40 17.95
N ALA A 110 -16.74 1.14 17.53
CA ALA A 110 -18.00 0.46 17.70
C ALA A 110 -18.09 -0.15 19.12
N PRO A 111 -19.27 -0.10 19.78
CA PRO A 111 -19.43 -0.62 21.14
C PRO A 111 -19.24 -2.14 21.23
N PHE A 112 -19.43 -2.87 20.12
CA PHE A 112 -19.26 -4.32 20.04
C PHE A 112 -18.55 -4.74 18.73
N PRO A 113 -17.22 -4.54 18.62
CA PRO A 113 -16.49 -4.72 17.37
C PRO A 113 -16.57 -6.15 16.80
N ALA A 114 -16.55 -7.17 17.68
CA ALA A 114 -16.62 -8.58 17.26
C ALA A 114 -17.96 -8.93 16.57
N TYR A 115 -19.07 -8.36 17.05
CA TYR A 115 -20.39 -8.61 16.47
C TYR A 115 -20.61 -7.77 15.21
N ILE A 116 -20.18 -6.51 15.25
CA ILE A 116 -20.36 -5.57 14.13
C ILE A 116 -19.47 -5.94 12.94
N SER A 117 -18.25 -6.44 13.19
CA SER A 117 -17.35 -6.90 12.13
C SER A 117 -17.94 -8.08 11.37
N LYS A 118 -18.44 -9.09 12.10
CA LYS A 118 -19.06 -10.27 11.50
C LYS A 118 -20.32 -9.92 10.72
N ILE A 119 -21.29 -9.27 11.36
CA ILE A 119 -22.62 -9.08 10.78
C ILE A 119 -22.63 -7.97 9.73
N PHE A 120 -22.09 -6.78 10.04
CA PHE A 120 -22.29 -5.60 9.20
C PHE A 120 -21.20 -5.45 8.13
N ILE A 121 -19.97 -5.84 8.44
CA ILE A 121 -18.84 -5.61 7.54
C ILE A 121 -18.55 -6.84 6.70
N GLN A 122 -18.44 -8.03 7.29
CA GLN A 122 -18.12 -9.24 6.55
C GLN A 122 -19.33 -9.76 5.75
N ASP A 123 -20.50 -9.85 6.38
CA ASP A 123 -21.68 -10.48 5.74
C ASP A 123 -22.52 -9.47 4.94
N LEU A 124 -22.84 -8.30 5.50
CA LEU A 124 -23.77 -7.35 4.88
C LEU A 124 -23.15 -6.40 3.86
N SER A 125 -21.87 -6.03 3.97
CA SER A 125 -21.29 -5.00 3.12
C SER A 125 -20.78 -5.55 1.78
N PRO A 126 -21.45 -5.29 0.64
CA PRO A 126 -20.96 -5.73 -0.67
C PRO A 126 -19.68 -4.97 -1.05
N THR A 127 -19.53 -3.72 -0.61
CA THR A 127 -18.35 -2.90 -0.86
C THR A 127 -17.13 -3.46 -0.15
N TRP A 128 -17.28 -3.91 1.10
CA TRP A 128 -16.20 -4.58 1.83
C TRP A 128 -15.78 -5.87 1.13
N ARG A 129 -16.73 -6.73 0.76
CA ARG A 129 -16.43 -8.00 0.07
C ARG A 129 -15.73 -7.77 -1.27
N LYS A 130 -16.18 -6.79 -2.07
CA LYS A 130 -15.52 -6.43 -3.33
C LYS A 130 -14.10 -5.90 -3.10
N SER A 131 -13.94 -5.02 -2.12
CA SER A 131 -12.63 -4.42 -1.80
C SER A 131 -11.66 -5.48 -1.27
N ARG A 132 -12.13 -6.36 -0.38
CA ARG A 132 -11.36 -7.49 0.14
C ARG A 132 -10.92 -8.40 -0.99
N ARG A 133 -11.82 -8.75 -1.93
CA ARG A 133 -11.48 -9.57 -3.08
C ARG A 133 -10.36 -8.94 -3.92
N ILE A 134 -10.46 -7.67 -4.27
CA ILE A 134 -9.44 -6.96 -5.06
C ILE A 134 -8.08 -7.00 -4.36
N VAL A 135 -8.03 -6.72 -3.06
CA VAL A 135 -6.77 -6.73 -2.31
C VAL A 135 -6.24 -8.15 -2.14
N SER A 136 -7.11 -9.13 -1.87
CA SER A 136 -6.74 -10.54 -1.75
C SER A 136 -6.16 -11.11 -3.04
N GLU A 137 -6.82 -10.87 -4.18
CA GLU A 137 -6.31 -11.30 -5.50
C GLU A 137 -4.93 -10.70 -5.77
N PHE A 138 -4.75 -9.40 -5.49
CA PHE A 138 -3.45 -8.75 -5.63
C PHE A 138 -2.38 -9.34 -4.71
N ILE A 139 -2.71 -9.66 -3.44
CA ILE A 139 -1.77 -10.29 -2.51
C ILE A 139 -1.39 -11.69 -3.01
N ASP A 140 -2.39 -12.49 -3.40
CA ASP A 140 -2.19 -13.87 -3.85
C ASP A 140 -1.28 -13.91 -5.09
N ASP A 141 -1.48 -12.99 -6.04
CA ASP A 141 -0.63 -12.82 -7.21
C ASP A 141 0.83 -12.49 -6.82
N ARG A 142 1.04 -11.58 -5.87
CA ARG A 142 2.39 -11.18 -5.42
C ARG A 142 3.11 -12.28 -4.64
N VAL A 143 2.39 -13.00 -3.78
CA VAL A 143 2.93 -14.16 -3.07
C VAL A 143 3.33 -15.25 -4.06
N TRP A 144 2.50 -15.49 -5.08
CA TRP A 144 2.80 -16.44 -6.15
C TRP A 144 4.05 -16.05 -6.93
N GLU A 145 4.16 -14.80 -7.37
CA GLU A 145 5.33 -14.27 -8.07
C GLU A 145 6.61 -14.39 -7.23
N ALA A 146 6.56 -14.03 -5.95
CA ALA A 146 7.70 -14.11 -5.05
C ALA A 146 8.19 -15.55 -4.85
N ARG A 147 7.26 -16.49 -4.63
CA ARG A 147 7.56 -17.92 -4.56
C ARG A 147 8.14 -18.44 -5.87
N ALA A 148 7.62 -18.01 -7.02
CA ALA A 148 8.15 -18.39 -8.33
C ALA A 148 9.59 -17.90 -8.55
N ARG A 149 9.89 -16.64 -8.19
CA ARG A 149 11.26 -16.07 -8.25
C ARG A 149 12.23 -16.85 -7.37
N GLU A 150 11.82 -17.17 -6.14
CA GLU A 150 12.69 -17.89 -5.21
C GLU A 150 12.95 -19.34 -5.66
N ASN A 151 11.93 -20.03 -6.19
CA ASN A 151 12.08 -21.37 -6.75
C ASN A 151 13.02 -21.39 -7.97
N ALA A 152 12.96 -20.37 -8.84
CA ALA A 152 13.86 -20.24 -9.97
C ALA A 152 15.32 -19.98 -9.53
N THR A 153 15.49 -19.19 -8.47
CA THR A 153 16.81 -18.87 -7.90
C THR A 153 17.43 -20.05 -7.14
N SER A 154 16.62 -20.81 -6.42
CA SER A 154 17.04 -22.00 -5.68
C SER A 154 17.53 -23.13 -6.59
N ARG A 155 16.96 -23.24 -7.80
CA ARG A 155 17.39 -24.21 -8.82
C ARG A 155 18.72 -23.86 -9.48
N THR A 156 19.09 -22.58 -9.51
CA THR A 156 20.31 -22.09 -10.18
C THR A 156 21.50 -21.97 -9.24
N LYS A 157 21.28 -21.83 -7.92
CA LYS A 157 22.34 -21.70 -6.91
C LYS A 157 22.39 -22.91 -5.97
N HIS A 158 22.71 -24.08 -6.50
CA HIS A 158 23.15 -25.20 -5.65
C HIS A 158 24.57 -24.93 -5.14
N GLY A 159 24.70 -24.18 -4.03
CA GLY A 159 25.93 -24.21 -3.21
C GLY A 159 26.47 -22.89 -2.68
N GLU A 160 26.02 -21.71 -3.12
CA GLU A 160 26.57 -20.44 -2.63
C GLU A 160 25.60 -19.65 -1.73
N SER A 161 25.87 -19.76 -0.43
CA SER A 161 25.82 -18.71 0.60
C SER A 161 24.55 -17.87 0.76
N LEU A 162 23.72 -18.24 1.75
CA LEU A 162 23.29 -17.49 2.96
C LEU A 162 23.17 -15.94 2.95
N SER A 163 23.05 -15.29 1.81
CA SER A 163 22.74 -13.86 1.72
C SER A 163 21.24 -13.68 1.46
N THR A 164 20.50 -13.26 2.48
CA THR A 164 19.10 -12.81 2.37
C THR A 164 19.05 -11.65 1.37
N ASP A 165 18.43 -11.87 0.21
CA ASP A 165 18.31 -10.87 -0.87
C ASP A 165 16.87 -10.42 -1.05
N ALA A 166 16.05 -10.54 -0.01
CA ALA A 166 14.66 -10.12 -0.05
C ALA A 166 14.53 -8.59 -0.19
N ASP A 167 13.83 -8.15 -1.23
CA ASP A 167 13.59 -6.73 -1.52
C ASP A 167 12.32 -6.18 -0.86
N CYS A 168 11.43 -7.07 -0.42
CA CYS A 168 10.16 -6.75 0.24
C CYS A 168 9.78 -7.81 1.28
N VAL A 169 8.72 -7.56 2.04
CA VAL A 169 8.21 -8.50 3.06
C VAL A 169 7.82 -9.84 2.43
N VAL A 170 7.13 -9.83 1.29
CA VAL A 170 6.71 -11.06 0.63
C VAL A 170 7.91 -11.90 0.19
N ASP A 171 8.97 -11.27 -0.33
CA ASP A 171 10.21 -11.96 -0.68
C ASP A 171 10.90 -12.54 0.56
N MET A 172 10.83 -11.86 1.71
CA MET A 172 11.34 -12.40 2.97
C MET A 172 10.61 -13.67 3.38
N VAL A 173 9.27 -13.66 3.30
CA VAL A 173 8.44 -14.83 3.61
C VAL A 173 8.77 -15.98 2.66
N ALA A 174 8.82 -15.72 1.35
CA ALA A 174 9.16 -16.74 0.35
C ALA A 174 10.57 -17.32 0.54
N GLN A 175 11.57 -16.48 0.84
CA GLN A 175 12.94 -16.93 1.13
C GLN A 175 13.01 -17.78 2.40
N ARG A 176 12.26 -17.39 3.43
CA ARG A 176 12.20 -18.14 4.69
C ARG A 176 11.61 -19.53 4.49
N GLU A 177 10.50 -19.63 3.76
CA GLU A 177 9.88 -20.92 3.40
C GLU A 177 10.84 -21.82 2.60
N ALA A 178 11.50 -21.25 1.60
CA ALA A 178 12.34 -22.02 0.68
C ALA A 178 13.70 -22.45 1.27
N ARG A 179 14.35 -21.59 2.07
CA ARG A 179 15.74 -21.77 2.50
C ARG A 179 15.89 -22.26 3.94
N GLU A 180 15.02 -21.82 4.84
CA GLU A 180 15.13 -22.17 6.26
C GLU A 180 14.36 -23.45 6.61
N GLY A 181 13.65 -24.04 5.64
CA GLY A 181 12.78 -25.19 5.88
C GLY A 181 11.66 -24.88 6.87
N ALA A 182 11.35 -23.60 7.06
CA ALA A 182 10.22 -23.16 7.86
C ALA A 182 8.94 -23.79 7.28
N GLU A 183 8.00 -24.11 8.17
CA GLU A 183 6.71 -24.66 7.77
C GLU A 183 6.10 -23.76 6.67
N LYS A 184 5.78 -24.39 5.53
CA LYS A 184 5.28 -23.67 4.36
C LYS A 184 3.93 -23.08 4.75
N LEU A 185 3.89 -21.77 4.96
CA LEU A 185 2.67 -21.09 5.37
C LEU A 185 1.64 -21.26 4.26
N ASP A 186 0.40 -21.53 4.67
CA ASP A 186 -0.67 -21.56 3.69
C ASP A 186 -0.79 -20.16 3.05
N ILE A 187 -1.15 -20.12 1.77
CA ILE A 187 -1.34 -18.83 1.08
C ILE A 187 -2.42 -18.00 1.79
N GLY A 188 -3.42 -18.66 2.41
CA GLY A 188 -4.41 -18.01 3.24
C GLY A 188 -3.83 -17.32 4.47
N GLU A 189 -2.88 -17.96 5.17
CA GLU A 189 -2.24 -17.41 6.36
C GLU A 189 -1.35 -16.21 6.02
N VAL A 190 -0.50 -16.35 5.00
CA VAL A 190 0.33 -15.24 4.50
C VAL A 190 -0.55 -14.07 4.09
N ARG A 191 -1.64 -14.35 3.38
CA ARG A 191 -2.59 -13.30 2.98
C ARG A 191 -3.22 -12.60 4.16
N ASP A 192 -3.68 -13.33 5.17
CA ASP A 192 -4.36 -12.74 6.33
C ASP A 192 -3.39 -11.90 7.19
N GLU A 193 -2.13 -12.33 7.32
CA GLU A 193 -1.07 -11.52 7.97
C GLU A 193 -0.77 -10.24 7.18
N LEU A 194 -0.60 -10.34 5.85
CA LEU A 194 -0.33 -9.19 4.99
C LEU A 194 -1.51 -8.22 4.94
N MET A 195 -2.74 -8.72 4.93
CA MET A 195 -3.95 -7.91 5.04
C MET A 195 -3.97 -7.13 6.34
N THR A 196 -3.65 -7.78 7.46
CA THR A 196 -3.61 -7.15 8.79
C THR A 196 -2.52 -6.08 8.87
N PHE A 197 -1.37 -6.27 8.22
CA PHE A 197 -0.33 -5.26 8.18
C PHE A 197 -0.71 -4.02 7.35
N MET A 198 -1.60 -4.19 6.36
CA MET A 198 -1.99 -3.15 5.41
C MET A 198 -3.26 -2.36 5.78
N THR A 199 -4.05 -2.85 6.74
CA THR A 199 -5.34 -2.25 7.15
C THR A 199 -5.29 -1.69 8.56
#